data_AF-A0A420MUH5-F1
#
_entry.id   AF-A0A420MUH5-F1
#
_cell.length_a   1.000
_cell.length_b   1.000
_cell.length_c   1.000
_cell.angle_alpha   90.00
_cell.angle_beta   90.00
_cell.angle_gamma   90.00
#
_symmetry.space_group_name_H-M   'P 1'
#
loop_
_entity.id
_entity.type
_entity.pdbx_description
1 polymer ?
#
loop_
_entity_poly.entity_id
_entity_poly.type
_entity_poly.pdbx_seq_one_letter_code
_entity_poly.pdbx_strand_id
1 'polypeptide(L)'
;MWIGRLLFLEYAVPVFGYNTLELAWPCRTAYSSQPDRISSIRSKYLLRGCYTPFGELIELKAFAKSIVKREGIPGNLTWAPDGRSFTIGDDKKVFLSEFCETHYKAVITVQEQVDEMLLGWQPDIDVSAIRDDLTCRKAGWSFIDKTENNLADIWETLLHRLQKSSFRDTPFTKSGHWNPETCHKYLSAGVELNKSAFAAIHFRASLPGRGTEVTSIRYLNSKLSIRNVFFYDGRMIIIISYNKARASNNYAFYIVRYVPIDLSLSLLKYLAIIRPVWEFLAETMRSARHDSKEFFFLDPHGRKKHLSSDQASDILRSRTQDLITPWTLSLYRQAALAIAKRYLAKLVEKSNFYYPSSAGDPMRVFAAGAGHHPRMLLTTYAIDRALPERLQPELLEMYRRLSNIWQDWSRQYYQECCLRSQEDSTGINAAMTHKVCSK
;
A
#
# COMPACT_ATOMS: atom_id res chain seq x y z
N MET A 1 -26.54 -10.48 -6.05
CA MET A 1 -26.20 -10.90 -7.43
C MET A 1 -25.16 -12.02 -7.50
N TRP A 2 -23.91 -11.83 -7.06
CA TRP A 2 -22.87 -12.88 -7.14
C TRP A 2 -23.22 -14.14 -6.33
N ILE A 3 -23.63 -13.96 -5.07
CA ILE A 3 -24.11 -15.06 -4.20
C ILE A 3 -25.30 -15.79 -4.84
N GLY A 4 -26.29 -15.04 -5.35
CA GLY A 4 -27.43 -15.64 -6.05
C GLY A 4 -27.02 -16.48 -7.27
N ARG A 5 -26.06 -16.03 -8.09
CA ARG A 5 -25.55 -16.86 -9.21
C ARG A 5 -24.88 -18.14 -8.74
N LEU A 6 -24.13 -18.09 -7.63
CA LEU A 6 -23.52 -19.28 -7.03
C LEU A 6 -24.58 -20.25 -6.51
N LEU A 7 -25.62 -19.74 -5.84
CA LEU A 7 -26.75 -20.56 -5.39
C LEU A 7 -27.50 -21.19 -6.58
N PHE A 8 -27.72 -20.44 -7.67
CA PHE A 8 -28.33 -20.99 -8.89
C PHE A 8 -27.43 -22.01 -9.60
N LEU A 9 -26.10 -21.85 -9.52
CA LEU A 9 -25.15 -22.82 -10.06
C LEU A 9 -25.17 -24.11 -9.23
N GLU A 10 -25.16 -24.00 -7.91
CA GLU A 10 -25.29 -25.17 -7.01
C GLU A 10 -26.65 -25.83 -7.19
N TYR A 11 -27.73 -25.06 -7.33
CA TYR A 11 -29.06 -25.57 -7.67
C TYR A 11 -29.07 -26.32 -9.01
N ALA A 12 -28.35 -25.81 -10.02
CA ALA A 12 -28.32 -26.37 -11.36
C ALA A 12 -27.49 -27.64 -11.49
N VAL A 13 -26.29 -27.62 -10.91
CA VAL A 13 -25.29 -28.68 -11.04
C VAL A 13 -24.52 -28.80 -9.72
N PRO A 14 -25.17 -29.30 -8.66
CA PRO A 14 -24.56 -29.32 -7.33
C PRO A 14 -23.33 -30.23 -7.32
N VAL A 15 -22.32 -29.84 -6.57
CA VAL A 15 -21.08 -30.63 -6.49
C VAL A 15 -21.35 -31.96 -5.79
N PHE A 16 -22.22 -31.95 -4.78
CA PHE A 16 -22.61 -33.12 -3.99
C PHE A 16 -24.13 -33.35 -4.04
N GLY A 17 -24.56 -34.58 -3.75
CA GLY A 17 -25.99 -34.88 -3.62
C GLY A 17 -26.51 -34.44 -2.26
N TYR A 18 -27.70 -33.85 -2.22
CA TYR A 18 -28.39 -33.46 -0.98
C TYR A 18 -29.48 -34.49 -0.66
N ASN A 19 -29.08 -35.57 0.00
CA ASN A 19 -29.97 -36.68 0.34
C ASN A 19 -30.80 -36.43 1.62
N THR A 20 -30.50 -35.35 2.34
CA THR A 20 -31.19 -34.94 3.58
C THR A 20 -32.40 -34.05 3.32
N LEU A 21 -32.67 -33.70 2.06
CA LEU A 21 -33.85 -32.93 1.66
C LEU A 21 -35.04 -33.87 1.44
N GLU A 22 -36.26 -33.37 1.63
CA GLU A 22 -37.50 -34.13 1.38
C GLU A 22 -37.56 -34.69 -0.05
N LEU A 23 -37.04 -33.93 -1.03
CA LEU A 23 -36.68 -34.44 -2.33
C LEU A 23 -35.16 -34.53 -2.43
N ALA A 24 -34.64 -35.75 -2.55
CA ALA A 24 -33.22 -35.98 -2.75
C ALA A 24 -32.73 -35.24 -4.00
N TRP A 25 -31.75 -34.37 -3.81
CA TRP A 25 -31.17 -33.60 -4.91
C TRP A 25 -29.92 -34.30 -5.42
N PRO A 26 -29.85 -34.70 -6.69
CA PRO A 26 -28.72 -35.48 -7.17
C PRO A 26 -27.52 -34.59 -7.49
N CYS A 27 -26.32 -35.15 -7.34
CA CYS A 27 -25.06 -34.48 -7.70
C CYS A 27 -24.94 -34.28 -9.21
N ARG A 28 -24.04 -33.38 -9.63
CA ARG A 28 -23.84 -32.99 -11.03
C ARG A 28 -23.57 -34.16 -12.00
N THR A 29 -23.01 -35.28 -11.52
CA THR A 29 -22.71 -36.45 -12.35
C THR A 29 -23.94 -37.28 -12.70
N ALA A 30 -25.06 -37.08 -12.01
CA ALA A 30 -26.31 -37.79 -12.28
C ALA A 30 -27.12 -37.18 -13.44
N TYR A 31 -26.80 -35.95 -13.86
CA TYR A 31 -27.48 -35.32 -15.00
C TYR A 31 -26.83 -35.76 -16.31
N SER A 32 -27.66 -36.19 -17.26
CA SER A 32 -27.23 -36.60 -18.60
C SER A 32 -26.50 -35.50 -19.37
N SER A 33 -26.89 -34.24 -19.17
CA SER A 33 -26.24 -33.06 -19.73
C SER A 33 -26.26 -31.91 -18.74
N GLN A 34 -25.11 -31.66 -18.11
CA GLN A 34 -24.90 -30.50 -17.25
C GLN A 34 -25.09 -29.17 -17.99
N PRO A 35 -24.58 -28.99 -19.23
CA PRO A 35 -24.80 -27.76 -20.00
C PRO A 35 -26.28 -27.46 -20.23
N ASP A 36 -27.09 -28.46 -20.59
CA ASP A 36 -28.52 -28.24 -20.85
C ASP A 36 -29.28 -27.90 -19.57
N ARG A 37 -28.93 -28.55 -18.46
CA ARG A 37 -29.49 -28.24 -17.14
C ARG A 37 -29.20 -26.80 -16.74
N ILE A 38 -27.94 -26.36 -16.89
CA ILE A 38 -27.55 -24.96 -16.64
C ILE A 38 -28.31 -24.01 -17.56
N SER A 39 -28.42 -24.34 -18.85
CA SER A 39 -29.12 -23.52 -19.84
C SER A 39 -30.60 -23.36 -19.48
N SER A 40 -31.29 -24.43 -19.10
CA SER A 40 -32.70 -24.40 -18.68
C SER A 40 -32.91 -23.48 -17.47
N ILE A 41 -32.08 -23.62 -16.45
CA ILE A 41 -32.18 -22.82 -15.22
C ILE A 41 -31.80 -21.36 -15.47
N ARG A 42 -30.76 -21.12 -16.27
CA ARG A 42 -30.39 -19.78 -16.72
C ARG A 42 -31.53 -19.12 -17.48
N SER A 43 -32.15 -19.84 -18.42
CA SER A 43 -33.30 -19.36 -19.20
C SER A 43 -34.50 -19.04 -18.32
N LYS A 44 -34.75 -19.86 -17.30
CA LYS A 44 -35.89 -19.68 -16.39
C LYS A 44 -35.70 -18.57 -15.37
N TYR A 45 -34.48 -18.32 -14.88
CA TYR A 45 -34.27 -17.44 -13.72
C TYR A 45 -33.27 -16.31 -13.94
N LEU A 46 -32.27 -16.48 -14.81
CA LEU A 46 -31.11 -15.57 -14.90
C LEU A 46 -31.09 -14.69 -16.16
N LEU A 47 -32.05 -14.87 -17.06
CA LEU A 47 -32.17 -14.02 -18.24
C LEU A 47 -32.60 -12.60 -17.88
N ARG A 48 -31.98 -11.65 -18.58
CA ARG A 48 -32.28 -10.23 -18.49
C ARG A 48 -33.60 -9.96 -19.24
N GLY A 49 -34.47 -9.10 -18.70
CA GLY A 49 -35.77 -8.77 -19.29
C GLY A 49 -36.89 -9.80 -19.05
N CYS A 50 -36.64 -10.89 -18.31
CA CYS A 50 -37.68 -11.81 -17.88
C CYS A 50 -38.29 -11.34 -16.54
N TYR A 51 -39.60 -11.53 -16.35
CA TYR A 51 -40.34 -11.23 -15.11
C TYR A 51 -40.05 -12.24 -13.99
N THR A 52 -38.77 -12.45 -13.67
CA THR A 52 -38.32 -13.30 -12.58
C THR A 52 -37.77 -12.41 -11.47
N PRO A 53 -37.81 -12.84 -10.19
CA PRO A 53 -37.24 -12.05 -9.10
C PRO A 53 -35.77 -11.65 -9.34
N PHE A 54 -34.99 -12.54 -9.97
CA PHE A 54 -33.58 -12.26 -10.26
C PHE A 54 -33.39 -11.39 -11.51
N GLY A 55 -34.24 -11.54 -12.54
CA GLY A 55 -34.30 -10.66 -13.70
C GLY A 55 -34.65 -9.23 -13.31
N GLU A 56 -35.65 -9.05 -12.43
CA GLU A 56 -36.04 -7.76 -11.87
C GLU A 56 -34.88 -7.11 -11.09
N LEU A 57 -34.18 -7.87 -10.23
CA LEU A 57 -32.99 -7.38 -9.53
C LEU A 57 -31.86 -6.93 -10.48
N ILE A 58 -31.72 -7.57 -11.66
CA ILE A 58 -30.76 -7.14 -12.69
C ILE A 58 -31.21 -5.83 -13.30
N GLU A 59 -32.48 -5.70 -13.66
CA GLU A 59 -33.02 -4.47 -14.26
C GLU A 59 -32.99 -3.31 -13.29
N LEU A 60 -33.44 -3.48 -12.05
CA LEU A 60 -33.36 -2.46 -11.01
C LEU A 60 -31.91 -2.00 -10.79
N LYS A 61 -30.95 -2.93 -10.79
CA LYS A 61 -29.52 -2.57 -10.70
C LYS A 61 -29.03 -1.80 -11.93
N ALA A 62 -29.48 -2.18 -13.13
CA ALA A 62 -29.10 -1.50 -14.38
C ALA A 62 -29.72 -0.09 -14.44
N PHE A 63 -30.98 0.05 -14.02
CA PHE A 63 -31.69 1.30 -13.90
C PHE A 63 -31.07 2.21 -12.82
N ALA A 64 -30.78 1.69 -11.63
CA ALA A 64 -30.08 2.46 -10.60
C ALA A 64 -28.70 2.93 -11.09
N LYS A 65 -27.98 2.11 -11.87
CA LYS A 65 -26.72 2.54 -12.51
C LYS A 65 -26.91 3.66 -13.54
N SER A 66 -28.00 3.64 -14.32
CA SER A 66 -28.27 4.70 -15.29
C SER A 66 -28.64 6.01 -14.60
N ILE A 67 -29.41 5.95 -13.51
CA ILE A 67 -29.68 7.09 -12.61
C ILE A 67 -28.36 7.66 -12.09
N VAL A 68 -27.51 6.85 -11.44
CA VAL A 68 -26.22 7.30 -10.90
C VAL A 68 -25.31 7.89 -11.97
N LYS A 69 -25.34 7.37 -13.21
CA LYS A 69 -24.55 7.91 -14.32
C LYS A 69 -25.08 9.27 -14.79
N ARG A 70 -26.41 9.46 -14.77
CA ARG A 70 -27.08 10.70 -15.23
C ARG A 70 -27.02 11.81 -14.20
N GLU A 71 -27.35 11.49 -12.95
CA GLU A 71 -27.47 12.45 -11.85
C GLU A 71 -26.13 12.69 -11.15
N GLY A 72 -25.19 11.75 -11.29
CA GLY A 72 -23.93 11.77 -10.56
C GLY A 72 -24.13 11.35 -9.11
N ILE A 73 -23.01 11.22 -8.40
CA ILE A 73 -23.03 11.07 -6.94
C ILE A 73 -22.99 12.50 -6.36
N PRO A 74 -23.85 12.85 -5.38
CA PRO A 74 -23.77 14.15 -4.71
C PRO A 74 -22.33 14.47 -4.30
N GLY A 75 -21.92 15.72 -4.50
CA GLY A 75 -20.61 16.19 -4.08
C GLY A 75 -20.45 15.98 -2.58
N ASN A 76 -19.46 15.18 -2.18
CA ASN A 76 -19.19 14.89 -0.78
C ASN A 76 -17.96 15.64 -0.24
N LEU A 77 -17.49 16.65 -0.98
CA LEU A 77 -16.27 17.37 -0.69
C LEU A 77 -16.41 18.85 -1.00
N THR A 78 -16.06 19.69 -0.03
CA THR A 78 -16.09 21.14 -0.18
C THR A 78 -14.75 21.74 0.23
N TRP A 79 -14.09 22.44 -0.70
CA TRP A 79 -12.84 23.14 -0.42
C TRP A 79 -13.10 24.48 0.27
N ALA A 80 -12.26 24.83 1.23
CA ALA A 80 -12.21 26.19 1.74
C ALA A 80 -11.77 27.16 0.61
N PRO A 81 -12.21 28.43 0.63
CA PRO A 81 -11.87 29.40 -0.40
C PRO A 81 -10.35 29.61 -0.60
N ASP A 82 -9.58 29.51 0.48
CA ASP A 82 -8.11 29.61 0.46
C ASP A 82 -7.41 28.37 -0.13
N GLY A 83 -8.14 27.27 -0.34
CA GLY A 83 -7.61 25.99 -0.78
C GLY A 83 -6.76 25.25 0.26
N ARG A 84 -6.57 25.77 1.47
CA ARG A 84 -5.67 25.19 2.49
C ARG A 84 -6.32 24.11 3.35
N SER A 85 -7.64 23.99 3.25
CA SER A 85 -8.41 22.92 3.89
C SER A 85 -9.64 22.54 3.06
N PHE A 86 -10.25 21.41 3.39
CA PHE A 86 -11.52 20.96 2.82
C PHE A 86 -12.26 20.07 3.81
N THR A 87 -13.57 19.92 3.62
CA THR A 87 -14.41 18.98 4.38
C THR A 87 -14.83 17.80 3.51
N ILE A 88 -14.95 16.61 4.12
CA ILE A 88 -15.46 15.39 3.48
C ILE A 88 -16.68 14.87 4.26
N GLY A 89 -17.81 14.66 3.56
CA GLY A 89 -19.00 14.05 4.14
C GLY A 89 -19.51 14.81 5.38
N ASP A 90 -19.61 14.09 6.50
CA ASP A 90 -20.08 14.57 7.82
C ASP A 90 -19.10 15.58 8.48
N ASP A 91 -18.77 16.68 7.80
CA ASP A 91 -17.92 17.77 8.29
C ASP A 91 -16.49 17.36 8.74
N LYS A 92 -15.99 16.24 8.23
CA LYS A 92 -14.61 15.77 8.48
C LYS A 92 -13.63 16.71 7.80
N LYS A 93 -13.05 17.62 8.58
CA LYS A 93 -12.16 18.67 8.10
C LYS A 93 -10.73 18.14 7.96
N VAL A 94 -10.10 18.45 6.83
CA VAL A 94 -8.72 18.10 6.54
C VAL A 94 -7.96 19.37 6.21
N PHE A 95 -6.87 19.63 6.94
CA PHE A 95 -5.95 20.71 6.66
C PHE A 95 -4.73 20.19 5.92
N LEU A 96 -4.27 20.93 4.92
CA LEU A 96 -3.10 20.53 4.14
C LEU A 96 -1.80 20.61 4.97
N SER A 97 -1.75 21.50 5.97
CA SER A 97 -0.63 21.60 6.90
C SER A 97 -0.50 20.34 7.77
N GLU A 98 -1.59 19.95 8.44
CA GLU A 98 -1.69 18.68 9.18
C GLU A 98 -1.34 17.51 8.26
N PHE A 99 -1.88 17.51 7.02
CA PHE A 99 -1.61 16.47 6.03
C PHE A 99 -0.12 16.25 5.78
N CYS A 100 0.59 17.33 5.46
CA CYS A 100 2.01 17.27 5.12
C CYS A 100 2.91 17.07 6.34
N GLU A 101 2.53 17.60 7.51
CA GLU A 101 3.25 17.39 8.76
C GLU A 101 3.17 15.93 9.21
N THR A 102 1.98 15.31 9.22
CA THR A 102 1.83 13.88 9.54
C THR A 102 2.63 13.00 8.59
N HIS A 103 2.65 13.35 7.30
CA HIS A 103 3.47 12.70 6.29
C HIS A 103 4.95 12.69 6.67
N TYR A 104 5.48 13.84 7.10
CA TYR A 104 6.89 13.99 7.48
C TYR A 104 7.19 13.27 8.81
N LYS A 105 6.36 13.49 9.84
CA LYS A 105 6.47 12.83 11.15
C LYS A 105 6.50 11.31 11.04
N ALA A 106 5.68 10.73 10.16
CA ALA A 106 5.62 9.28 10.00
C ALA A 106 6.96 8.66 9.52
N VAL A 107 7.73 9.37 8.68
CA VAL A 107 9.06 8.89 8.25
C VAL A 107 10.05 8.95 9.41
N ILE A 108 10.08 10.09 10.12
CA ILE A 108 10.95 10.29 11.29
C ILE A 108 10.68 9.23 12.34
N THR A 109 9.42 8.97 12.67
CA THR A 109 9.05 7.94 13.65
C THR A 109 9.60 6.56 13.26
N VAL A 110 9.55 6.19 11.98
CA VAL A 110 10.14 4.92 11.52
C VAL A 110 11.66 4.93 11.64
N GLN A 111 12.31 6.04 11.29
CA GLN A 111 13.77 6.20 11.42
C GLN A 111 14.22 6.07 12.88
N GLU A 112 13.59 6.82 13.79
CA GLU A 112 13.87 6.79 15.23
C GLU A 112 13.66 5.40 15.82
N GLN A 113 12.56 4.71 15.46
CA GLN A 113 12.29 3.36 15.94
C GLN A 113 13.30 2.34 15.38
N VAL A 114 13.71 2.48 14.12
CA VAL A 114 14.77 1.65 13.54
C VAL A 114 16.11 1.89 14.25
N ASP A 115 16.48 3.14 14.48
CA ASP A 115 17.72 3.50 15.17
C ASP A 115 17.74 3.01 16.64
N GLU A 116 16.61 3.17 17.37
CA GLU A 116 16.42 2.61 18.72
C GLU A 116 16.67 1.10 18.71
N MET A 117 16.06 0.38 17.77
CA MET A 117 16.12 -1.08 17.69
C MET A 117 17.45 -1.63 17.15
N LEU A 118 18.28 -0.79 16.52
CA LEU A 118 19.65 -1.11 16.11
C LEU A 118 20.70 -0.89 17.20
N LEU A 119 20.32 -0.29 18.34
CA LEU A 119 21.18 -0.18 19.53
C LEU A 119 22.50 0.53 19.22
N GLY A 120 22.40 1.67 18.54
CA GLY A 120 23.52 2.50 18.11
C GLY A 120 24.37 1.89 17.00
N TRP A 121 24.01 0.73 16.45
CA TRP A 121 24.67 0.19 15.28
C TRP A 121 24.21 0.91 14.02
N GLN A 122 25.16 1.40 13.22
CA GLN A 122 24.90 1.94 11.90
C GLN A 122 25.45 0.97 10.85
N PRO A 123 24.61 0.03 10.34
CA PRO A 123 25.03 -0.86 9.28
C PRO A 123 25.30 -0.06 7.99
N ASP A 124 26.46 -0.31 7.38
CA ASP A 124 26.85 0.30 6.12
C ASP A 124 26.13 -0.40 4.97
N ILE A 125 24.97 0.14 4.60
CA ILE A 125 24.12 -0.38 3.52
C ILE A 125 23.82 0.76 2.56
N ASP A 126 24.36 0.65 1.35
CA ASP A 126 23.96 1.51 0.25
C ASP A 126 22.69 0.96 -0.43
N VAL A 127 21.56 1.61 -0.14
CA VAL A 127 20.27 1.26 -0.76
C VAL A 127 20.29 1.37 -2.29
N SER A 128 21.17 2.21 -2.85
CA SER A 128 21.32 2.39 -4.30
C SER A 128 21.99 1.20 -4.98
N ALA A 129 22.81 0.44 -4.25
CA ALA A 129 23.49 -0.76 -4.73
C ALA A 129 22.62 -2.01 -4.66
N ILE A 130 21.48 -1.98 -3.97
CA ILE A 130 20.60 -3.15 -3.80
C ILE A 130 20.00 -3.55 -5.14
N ARG A 131 20.22 -4.81 -5.50
CA ARG A 131 19.70 -5.43 -6.71
C ARG A 131 18.53 -6.34 -6.36
N ASP A 132 17.58 -6.45 -7.27
CA ASP A 132 16.46 -7.38 -7.13
C ASP A 132 16.11 -8.06 -8.47
N ASP A 133 15.34 -9.14 -8.40
CA ASP A 133 14.81 -9.89 -9.53
C ASP A 133 13.28 -9.92 -9.48
N LEU A 134 12.65 -9.11 -10.36
CA LEU A 134 11.20 -9.03 -10.54
C LEU A 134 10.59 -10.31 -11.14
N THR A 135 11.41 -11.21 -11.65
CA THR A 135 11.02 -12.44 -12.35
C THR A 135 11.14 -13.69 -11.47
N CYS A 136 11.95 -13.68 -10.42
CA CYS A 136 12.14 -14.84 -9.56
C CYS A 136 10.83 -15.26 -8.85
N ARG A 137 10.46 -16.54 -9.01
CA ARG A 137 9.26 -17.16 -8.43
C ARG A 137 9.57 -18.17 -7.31
N LYS A 138 10.83 -18.31 -6.91
CA LYS A 138 11.23 -19.25 -5.84
C LYS A 138 10.49 -18.91 -4.55
N ALA A 139 9.79 -19.88 -3.97
CA ALA A 139 9.07 -19.69 -2.71
C ALA A 139 10.06 -19.37 -1.57
N GLY A 140 9.68 -18.45 -0.69
CA GLY A 140 10.52 -17.94 0.39
C GLY A 140 11.57 -16.90 -0.04
N TRP A 141 11.75 -16.67 -1.35
CA TRP A 141 12.81 -15.79 -1.86
C TRP A 141 12.41 -14.31 -1.90
N SER A 142 13.40 -13.44 -1.64
CA SER A 142 13.35 -11.98 -1.70
C SER A 142 14.69 -11.36 -2.11
N PHE A 143 14.77 -10.04 -2.18
CA PHE A 143 16.04 -9.31 -2.37
C PHE A 143 17.06 -9.59 -1.26
N ILE A 144 16.64 -10.04 -0.08
CA ILE A 144 17.53 -10.40 1.04
C ILE A 144 18.39 -11.61 0.64
N ASP A 145 17.78 -12.56 -0.08
CA ASP A 145 18.40 -13.81 -0.50
C ASP A 145 19.32 -13.67 -1.73
N LYS A 146 19.43 -12.45 -2.29
CA LYS A 146 20.33 -12.20 -3.41
C LYS A 146 21.74 -12.01 -2.88
N THR A 147 22.65 -12.91 -3.28
CA THR A 147 24.03 -12.97 -2.79
C THR A 147 24.79 -11.66 -2.91
N GLU A 148 24.60 -10.93 -4.01
CA GLU A 148 25.28 -9.67 -4.30
C GLU A 148 24.89 -8.53 -3.35
N ASN A 149 23.78 -8.68 -2.61
CA ASN A 149 23.34 -7.68 -1.64
C ASN A 149 23.97 -7.88 -0.26
N ASN A 150 24.56 -9.04 0.05
CA ASN A 150 25.16 -9.36 1.35
C ASN A 150 24.21 -9.15 2.56
N LEU A 151 22.92 -9.46 2.40
CA LEU A 151 21.88 -9.23 3.41
C LEU A 151 21.41 -10.48 4.16
N ALA A 152 21.82 -11.68 3.76
CA ALA A 152 21.27 -12.93 4.33
C ALA A 152 21.60 -13.08 5.82
N ASP A 153 22.85 -12.80 6.21
CA ASP A 153 23.36 -13.08 7.57
C ASP A 153 23.62 -11.79 8.38
N ILE A 154 23.33 -10.61 7.80
CA ILE A 154 23.60 -9.30 8.42
C ILE A 154 22.91 -9.13 9.80
N TRP A 155 21.77 -9.79 9.99
CA TRP A 155 21.00 -9.74 11.23
C TRP A 155 21.71 -10.43 12.41
N GLU A 156 22.60 -11.39 12.16
CA GLU A 156 23.37 -12.08 13.21
C GLU A 156 24.25 -11.10 13.98
N THR A 157 24.77 -10.08 13.29
CA THR A 157 25.53 -9.00 13.94
C THR A 157 24.69 -8.27 14.98
N LEU A 158 23.43 -7.94 14.65
CA LEU A 158 22.52 -7.33 15.62
C LEU A 158 22.24 -8.31 16.77
N LEU A 159 21.96 -9.58 16.48
CA LEU A 159 21.71 -10.59 17.50
C LEU A 159 22.86 -10.71 18.52
N HIS A 160 24.11 -10.75 18.06
CA HIS A 160 25.29 -10.77 18.93
C HIS A 160 25.44 -9.50 19.77
N ARG A 161 25.07 -8.34 19.21
CA ARG A 161 25.08 -7.07 19.95
C ARG A 161 24.04 -7.06 21.07
N LEU A 162 22.84 -7.58 20.82
CA LEU A 162 21.79 -7.71 21.82
C LEU A 162 22.32 -8.42 23.07
N GLN A 163 23.08 -9.50 22.92
CA GLN A 163 23.64 -10.26 24.05
C GLN A 163 24.52 -9.43 24.99
N LYS A 164 25.05 -8.29 24.54
CA LYS A 164 25.97 -7.44 25.31
C LYS A 164 25.38 -6.07 25.64
N SER A 165 24.13 -5.83 25.29
CA SER A 165 23.50 -4.51 25.39
C SER A 165 22.27 -4.51 26.30
N SER A 166 21.75 -3.32 26.53
CA SER A 166 20.46 -3.09 27.15
C SER A 166 19.46 -2.55 26.13
N PHE A 167 18.17 -2.67 26.48
CA PHE A 167 17.08 -2.00 25.79
C PHE A 167 16.17 -1.39 26.84
N ARG A 168 15.97 -0.07 26.75
CA ARG A 168 15.19 0.72 27.73
C ARG A 168 15.59 0.39 29.16
N ASP A 169 16.88 0.64 29.44
CA ASP A 169 17.54 0.53 30.75
C ASP A 169 17.63 -0.88 31.35
N THR A 170 17.27 -1.91 30.59
CA THR A 170 17.33 -3.30 31.06
C THR A 170 18.18 -4.18 30.15
N PRO A 171 19.11 -5.01 30.68
CA PRO A 171 20.00 -5.84 29.86
C PRO A 171 19.24 -7.00 29.22
N PHE A 172 19.57 -7.31 27.97
CA PHE A 172 18.98 -8.44 27.24
C PHE A 172 19.35 -9.81 27.81
N THR A 173 20.48 -9.90 28.50
CA THR A 173 20.93 -11.16 29.12
C THR A 173 21.21 -10.97 30.59
N LYS A 174 20.83 -11.96 31.40
CA LYS A 174 21.16 -12.05 32.82
C LYS A 174 21.72 -13.46 33.09
N SER A 175 22.93 -13.53 33.62
CA SER A 175 23.61 -14.81 33.92
C SER A 175 23.64 -15.79 32.74
N GLY A 176 23.97 -15.29 31.53
CA GLY A 176 24.07 -16.10 30.31
C GLY A 176 22.74 -16.50 29.66
N HIS A 177 21.59 -16.10 30.22
CA HIS A 177 20.27 -16.39 29.68
C HIS A 177 19.58 -15.12 29.18
N TRP A 178 18.72 -15.24 28.17
CA TRP A 178 17.85 -14.14 27.73
C TRP A 178 16.96 -13.67 28.87
N ASN A 179 16.94 -12.37 29.11
CA ASN A 179 16.07 -11.71 30.07
C ASN A 179 14.66 -11.58 29.44
N PRO A 180 13.64 -12.29 29.97
CA PRO A 180 12.30 -12.27 29.41
C PRO A 180 11.71 -10.85 29.35
N GLU A 181 11.93 -10.02 30.37
CA GLU A 181 11.35 -8.68 30.43
C GLU A 181 11.85 -7.80 29.28
N THR A 182 13.17 -7.74 29.09
CA THR A 182 13.81 -6.95 28.03
C THR A 182 13.45 -7.50 26.65
N CYS A 183 13.39 -8.83 26.49
CA CYS A 183 12.95 -9.44 25.24
C CYS A 183 11.51 -9.01 24.90
N HIS A 184 10.57 -9.05 25.85
CA HIS A 184 9.20 -8.59 25.61
C HIS A 184 9.13 -7.08 25.30
N LYS A 185 9.96 -6.24 25.93
CA LYS A 185 10.06 -4.81 25.57
C LYS A 185 10.49 -4.62 24.10
N TYR A 186 11.51 -5.37 23.66
CA TYR A 186 11.97 -5.33 22.27
C TYR A 186 10.91 -5.88 21.30
N LEU A 187 10.23 -6.97 21.67
CA LEU A 187 9.14 -7.54 20.88
C LEU A 187 7.99 -6.53 20.71
N SER A 188 7.62 -5.83 21.78
CA SER A 188 6.60 -4.77 21.75
C SER A 188 7.03 -3.59 20.87
N ALA A 189 8.30 -3.17 20.95
CA ALA A 189 8.84 -2.15 20.05
C ALA A 189 8.76 -2.57 18.57
N GLY A 190 9.03 -3.85 18.25
CA GLY A 190 8.86 -4.40 16.91
C GLY A 190 7.42 -4.36 16.39
N VAL A 191 6.43 -4.57 17.27
CA VAL A 191 4.99 -4.40 16.93
C VAL A 191 4.69 -2.94 16.59
N GLU A 192 5.20 -1.99 17.37
CA GLU A 192 5.00 -0.57 17.11
C GLU A 192 5.71 -0.09 15.84
N LEU A 193 6.92 -0.58 15.56
CA LEU A 193 7.64 -0.32 14.31
C LEU A 193 6.87 -0.89 13.10
N ASN A 194 6.30 -2.09 13.21
CA ASN A 194 5.44 -2.66 12.16
C ASN A 194 4.23 -1.76 11.86
N LYS A 195 3.58 -1.18 12.88
CA LYS A 195 2.48 -0.22 12.73
C LYS A 195 2.94 1.10 12.10
N SER A 196 4.08 1.63 12.52
CA SER A 196 4.64 2.88 11.98
C SER A 196 5.10 2.72 10.54
N ALA A 197 5.75 1.60 10.19
CA ALA A 197 6.14 1.26 8.83
C ALA A 197 4.93 1.22 7.89
N PHE A 198 3.81 0.63 8.34
CA PHE A 198 2.56 0.64 7.61
C PHE A 198 2.07 2.07 7.33
N ALA A 199 1.97 2.90 8.37
CA ALA A 199 1.51 4.28 8.24
C ALA A 199 2.43 5.10 7.32
N ALA A 200 3.75 5.04 7.52
CA ALA A 200 4.72 5.78 6.72
C ALA A 200 4.68 5.40 5.24
N ILE A 201 4.60 4.10 4.91
CA ILE A 201 4.46 3.64 3.53
C ILE A 201 3.14 4.14 2.93
N HIS A 202 2.04 4.02 3.68
CA HIS A 202 0.72 4.42 3.20
C HIS A 202 0.63 5.93 2.92
N PHE A 203 1.35 6.73 3.70
CA PHE A 203 1.40 8.19 3.56
C PHE A 203 2.37 8.67 2.46
N ARG A 204 3.59 8.13 2.44
CA ARG A 204 4.71 8.75 1.72
C ARG A 204 5.09 8.10 0.41
N ALA A 205 4.76 6.82 0.18
CA ALA A 205 5.20 6.14 -1.03
C ALA A 205 4.58 6.76 -2.31
N SER A 206 3.26 6.88 -2.35
CA SER A 206 2.55 7.43 -3.51
C SER A 206 1.10 7.67 -3.11
N LEU A 207 0.23 7.87 -4.11
CA LEU A 207 -1.20 7.83 -3.87
C LEU A 207 -1.63 6.52 -3.19
N PRO A 208 -2.45 6.59 -2.12
CA PRO A 208 -2.78 5.42 -1.31
C PRO A 208 -3.51 4.34 -2.09
N GLY A 209 -3.25 3.08 -1.74
CA GLY A 209 -4.03 1.92 -2.18
C GLY A 209 -5.32 1.73 -1.39
N ARG A 210 -6.11 0.71 -1.75
CA ARG A 210 -7.25 0.30 -0.90
C ARG A 210 -6.78 -0.56 0.26
N GLY A 211 -7.53 -0.61 1.36
CA GLY A 211 -7.20 -1.42 2.55
C GLY A 211 -6.81 -2.86 2.21
N THR A 212 -7.65 -3.56 1.44
CA THR A 212 -7.39 -4.95 1.02
C THR A 212 -6.10 -5.13 0.20
N GLU A 213 -5.66 -4.09 -0.51
CA GLU A 213 -4.44 -4.10 -1.33
C GLU A 213 -3.21 -3.81 -0.47
N VAL A 214 -3.28 -2.85 0.45
CA VAL A 214 -2.11 -2.39 1.23
C VAL A 214 -1.80 -3.25 2.44
N THR A 215 -2.79 -3.95 3.01
CA THR A 215 -2.55 -4.80 4.19
C THR A 215 -2.05 -6.20 3.84
N SER A 216 -2.16 -6.62 2.57
CA SER A 216 -1.75 -7.95 2.10
C SER A 216 -0.42 -7.94 1.33
N ILE A 217 0.36 -6.86 1.48
CA ILE A 217 1.68 -6.69 0.86
C ILE A 217 2.64 -7.76 1.40
N ARG A 218 3.27 -8.48 0.48
CA ARG A 218 4.30 -9.48 0.78
C ARG A 218 5.69 -8.98 0.45
N TYR A 219 6.66 -9.33 1.28
CA TYR A 219 8.08 -9.11 0.99
C TYR A 219 8.84 -10.42 0.70
N LEU A 220 8.24 -11.59 0.95
CA LEU A 220 8.73 -12.88 0.47
C LEU A 220 7.77 -13.49 -0.54
N ASN A 221 8.32 -14.24 -1.49
CA ASN A 221 7.52 -15.04 -2.40
C ASN A 221 6.76 -16.14 -1.64
N SER A 222 5.48 -16.32 -1.95
CA SER A 222 4.72 -17.48 -1.48
C SER A 222 4.85 -18.63 -2.48
N LYS A 223 4.31 -19.81 -2.13
CA LYS A 223 4.21 -20.94 -3.08
C LYS A 223 3.30 -20.64 -4.27
N LEU A 224 2.37 -19.70 -4.14
CA LEU A 224 1.30 -19.43 -5.12
C LEU A 224 1.44 -18.07 -5.80
N SER A 225 2.28 -17.18 -5.27
CA SER A 225 2.35 -15.79 -5.73
C SER A 225 3.73 -15.20 -5.51
N ILE A 226 4.19 -14.41 -6.47
CA ILE A 226 5.31 -13.49 -6.26
C ILE A 226 4.93 -12.43 -5.22
N ARG A 227 5.94 -11.94 -4.49
CA ARG A 227 5.83 -10.85 -3.54
C ARG A 227 5.47 -9.50 -4.19
N ASN A 228 5.25 -8.49 -3.35
CA ASN A 228 4.90 -7.13 -3.76
C ASN A 228 6.06 -6.14 -3.57
N VAL A 229 6.96 -6.40 -2.60
CA VAL A 229 8.10 -5.52 -2.30
C VAL A 229 9.32 -5.91 -3.12
N PHE A 230 9.91 -4.93 -3.79
CA PHE A 230 11.15 -5.09 -4.54
C PHE A 230 12.05 -3.87 -4.37
N PHE A 231 13.30 -3.97 -4.84
CA PHE A 231 14.19 -2.83 -5.04
C PHE A 231 14.41 -2.57 -6.52
N TYR A 232 14.33 -1.29 -6.92
CA TYR A 232 14.56 -0.85 -8.29
C TYR A 232 15.06 0.60 -8.28
N ASP A 233 16.15 0.87 -9.00
CA ASP A 233 16.75 2.21 -9.13
C ASP A 233 17.01 2.86 -7.76
N GLY A 234 17.61 2.09 -6.85
CA GLY A 234 17.98 2.52 -5.50
C GLY A 234 16.84 2.84 -4.55
N ARG A 235 15.63 2.39 -4.86
CA ARG A 235 14.44 2.61 -4.02
C ARG A 235 13.69 1.32 -3.80
N MET A 236 13.06 1.21 -2.64
CA MET A 236 12.04 0.21 -2.42
C MET A 236 10.81 0.56 -3.27
N ILE A 237 10.27 -0.42 -3.99
CA ILE A 237 9.04 -0.29 -4.76
C ILE A 237 8.01 -1.32 -4.30
N ILE A 238 6.73 -0.93 -4.37
CA ILE A 238 5.60 -1.81 -4.05
C ILE A 238 4.76 -1.98 -5.30
N ILE A 239 4.71 -3.22 -5.80
CA ILE A 239 3.97 -3.60 -7.00
C ILE A 239 2.69 -4.35 -6.60
N ILE A 240 1.55 -3.83 -7.03
CA ILE A 240 0.23 -4.42 -6.80
C ILE A 240 -0.42 -4.72 -8.15
N SER A 241 -0.81 -5.97 -8.37
CA SER A 241 -1.62 -6.36 -9.54
C SER A 241 -3.10 -6.21 -9.23
N TYR A 242 -3.80 -5.39 -10.02
CA TYR A 242 -5.23 -5.16 -9.84
C TYR A 242 -6.05 -6.07 -10.76
N ASN A 243 -6.51 -7.19 -10.21
CA ASN A 243 -7.28 -8.19 -10.97
C ASN A 243 -8.78 -7.89 -11.08
N LYS A 244 -9.34 -6.90 -10.35
CA LYS A 244 -10.78 -6.62 -10.38
C LYS A 244 -11.27 -5.98 -11.69
N ALA A 245 -10.37 -5.39 -12.49
CA ALA A 245 -10.70 -4.90 -13.84
C ALA A 245 -10.73 -6.02 -14.90
N ARG A 246 -10.21 -7.21 -14.56
CA ARG A 246 -10.21 -8.38 -15.43
C ARG A 246 -11.63 -8.84 -15.78
N ALA A 247 -12.57 -8.66 -14.87
CA ALA A 247 -13.98 -9.00 -15.07
C ALA A 247 -14.74 -8.06 -16.04
N SER A 248 -14.20 -6.88 -16.35
CA SER A 248 -14.82 -5.94 -17.30
C SER A 248 -14.04 -5.83 -18.62
N ASN A 249 -12.70 -5.97 -18.59
CA ASN A 249 -11.84 -5.67 -19.72
C ASN A 249 -10.82 -6.79 -20.06
N ASN A 250 -10.86 -7.95 -19.40
CA ASN A 250 -9.88 -9.06 -19.53
C ASN A 250 -8.41 -8.78 -19.17
N TYR A 251 -8.01 -7.53 -18.89
CA TYR A 251 -6.62 -7.19 -18.54
C TYR A 251 -6.41 -7.00 -17.03
N ALA A 252 -5.33 -7.58 -16.49
CA ALA A 252 -4.76 -7.16 -15.20
C ALA A 252 -3.81 -5.98 -15.44
N PHE A 253 -3.84 -4.95 -14.60
CA PHE A 253 -2.87 -3.86 -14.66
C PHE A 253 -2.09 -3.75 -13.35
N TYR A 254 -0.83 -3.32 -13.45
CA TYR A 254 0.05 -3.11 -12.30
C TYR A 254 -0.04 -1.67 -11.80
N ILE A 255 0.01 -1.51 -10.49
CA ILE A 255 0.22 -0.24 -9.81
C ILE A 255 1.55 -0.34 -9.07
N VAL A 256 2.45 0.60 -9.35
CA VAL A 256 3.77 0.65 -8.70
C VAL A 256 3.85 1.90 -7.83
N ARG A 257 4.40 1.76 -6.63
CA ARG A 257 4.64 2.87 -5.71
C ARG A 257 6.11 2.88 -5.32
N TYR A 258 6.80 3.97 -5.60
CA TYR A 258 8.18 4.16 -5.17
C TYR A 258 8.19 4.74 -3.78
N VAL A 259 8.85 4.08 -2.84
CA VAL A 259 9.07 4.61 -1.50
C VAL A 259 10.20 5.66 -1.55
N PRO A 260 10.12 6.79 -0.81
CA PRO A 260 11.23 7.73 -0.67
C PRO A 260 12.53 7.02 -0.25
N ILE A 261 13.69 7.56 -0.65
CA ILE A 261 15.01 6.93 -0.44
C ILE A 261 15.31 6.75 1.06
N ASP A 262 15.08 7.82 1.83
CA ASP A 262 15.26 7.87 3.28
C ASP A 262 14.42 6.80 4.00
N LEU A 263 13.14 6.67 3.62
CA LEU A 263 12.27 5.62 4.15
C LEU A 263 12.65 4.23 3.63
N SER A 264 13.11 4.11 2.38
CA SER A 264 13.55 2.82 1.79
C SER A 264 14.69 2.21 2.57
N LEU A 265 15.68 3.01 2.98
CA LEU A 265 16.80 2.54 3.79
C LEU A 265 16.34 2.06 5.18
N SER A 266 15.49 2.81 5.87
CA SER A 266 14.95 2.38 7.17
C SER A 266 14.14 1.08 7.07
N LEU A 267 13.33 0.94 6.02
CA LEU A 267 12.55 -0.28 5.79
C LEU A 267 13.42 -1.47 5.36
N LEU A 268 14.52 -1.22 4.66
CA LEU A 268 15.53 -2.24 4.35
C LEU A 268 16.19 -2.76 5.63
N LYS A 269 16.68 -1.85 6.48
CA LYS A 269 17.24 -2.19 7.80
C LYS A 269 16.20 -2.94 8.65
N TYR A 270 14.95 -2.49 8.62
CA TYR A 270 13.86 -3.20 9.30
C TYR A 270 13.68 -4.63 8.80
N LEU A 271 13.53 -4.85 7.49
CA LEU A 271 13.25 -6.17 6.93
C LEU A 271 14.45 -7.13 6.97
N ALA A 272 15.67 -6.63 6.74
CA ALA A 272 16.87 -7.47 6.63
C ALA A 272 17.57 -7.72 7.98
N ILE A 273 17.39 -6.84 8.97
CA ILE A 273 18.13 -6.91 10.25
C ILE A 273 17.18 -7.09 11.43
N ILE A 274 16.30 -6.12 11.65
CA ILE A 274 15.46 -6.07 12.86
C ILE A 274 14.42 -7.19 12.83
N ARG A 275 13.78 -7.41 11.68
CA ARG A 275 12.70 -8.39 11.51
C ARG A 275 13.18 -9.83 11.81
N PRO A 276 14.33 -10.32 11.30
CA PRO A 276 14.88 -11.61 11.70
C PRO A 276 15.19 -11.73 13.21
N VAL A 277 15.81 -10.71 13.82
CA VAL A 277 16.09 -10.71 15.27
C VAL A 277 14.79 -10.74 16.09
N TRP A 278 13.80 -9.95 15.67
CA TRP A 278 12.48 -9.91 16.30
C TRP A 278 11.78 -11.26 16.21
N GLU A 279 11.84 -11.94 15.06
CA GLU A 279 11.29 -13.29 14.88
C GLU A 279 12.04 -14.34 15.72
N PHE A 280 13.38 -14.27 15.78
CA PHE A 280 14.21 -15.15 16.60
C PHE A 280 13.85 -15.04 18.09
N LEU A 281 13.71 -13.81 18.61
CA LEU A 281 13.33 -13.59 20.00
C LEU A 281 11.89 -14.03 20.28
N ALA A 282 10.96 -13.81 19.33
CA ALA A 282 9.58 -14.24 19.49
C ALA A 282 9.48 -15.78 19.61
N GLU A 283 10.24 -16.51 18.80
CA GLU A 283 10.34 -17.96 18.86
C GLU A 283 11.00 -18.43 20.16
N THR A 284 12.11 -17.81 20.55
CA THR A 284 12.83 -18.11 21.80
C THR A 284 11.94 -17.88 23.03
N MET A 285 11.14 -16.81 23.04
CA MET A 285 10.23 -16.49 24.13
C MET A 285 8.90 -17.24 24.10
N ARG A 286 8.65 -18.05 23.06
CA ARG A 286 7.35 -18.70 22.81
C ARG A 286 6.18 -17.70 22.79
N SER A 287 6.44 -16.47 22.34
CA SER A 287 5.43 -15.43 22.16
C SER A 287 4.63 -15.69 20.86
N ALA A 288 3.56 -14.90 20.64
CA ALA A 288 2.58 -15.09 19.57
C ALA A 288 3.20 -15.56 18.24
N ARG A 289 2.67 -16.67 17.69
CA ARG A 289 3.15 -17.25 16.44
C ARG A 289 2.55 -16.52 15.26
N HIS A 290 3.37 -15.76 14.53
CA HIS A 290 3.03 -15.43 13.16
C HIS A 290 3.34 -16.65 12.29
N ASP A 291 2.31 -17.45 12.01
CA ASP A 291 2.43 -18.65 11.16
C ASP A 291 2.88 -18.34 9.72
N SER A 292 2.98 -17.06 9.35
CA SER A 292 3.36 -16.63 8.01
C SER A 292 4.37 -15.48 8.06
N LYS A 293 5.59 -15.78 7.60
CA LYS A 293 6.69 -14.82 7.48
C LYS A 293 6.65 -14.01 6.17
N GLU A 294 5.70 -14.30 5.27
CA GLU A 294 5.70 -13.73 3.91
C GLU A 294 5.20 -12.28 3.82
N PHE A 295 4.37 -11.86 4.77
CA PHE A 295 3.73 -10.55 4.78
C PHE A 295 4.62 -9.50 5.41
N PHE A 296 4.62 -8.30 4.80
CA PHE A 296 5.31 -7.14 5.36
C PHE A 296 4.67 -6.77 6.70
N PHE A 297 3.37 -6.50 6.68
CA PHE A 297 2.65 -6.01 7.85
C PHE A 297 1.92 -7.13 8.58
N LEU A 298 2.48 -7.55 9.71
CA LEU A 298 1.90 -8.61 10.52
C LEU A 298 0.74 -8.09 11.37
N ASP A 299 -0.17 -9.00 11.73
CA ASP A 299 -1.23 -8.72 12.72
C ASP A 299 -0.59 -8.46 14.09
N PRO A 300 -0.74 -7.28 14.72
CA PRO A 300 -0.18 -6.98 16.04
C PRO A 300 -0.55 -7.98 17.16
N HIS A 301 -1.66 -8.70 17.01
CA HIS A 301 -2.13 -9.68 17.99
C HIS A 301 -1.78 -11.13 17.63
N GLY A 302 -1.15 -11.37 16.48
CA GLY A 302 -0.76 -12.70 16.01
C GLY A 302 -1.94 -13.64 15.72
N ARG A 303 -3.18 -13.13 15.57
CA ARG A 303 -4.35 -13.95 15.29
C ARG A 303 -4.51 -14.26 13.80
N LYS A 304 -4.03 -13.36 12.95
CA LYS A 304 -4.03 -13.46 11.49
C LYS A 304 -2.60 -13.36 10.96
N LYS A 305 -2.44 -13.73 9.69
CA LYS A 305 -1.15 -13.67 8.99
C LYS A 305 -0.67 -12.25 8.71
N HIS A 306 -1.60 -11.31 8.56
CA HIS A 306 -1.32 -9.92 8.24
C HIS A 306 -2.43 -9.00 8.76
N LEU A 307 -2.19 -7.69 8.72
CA LEU A 307 -3.18 -6.68 9.11
C LEU A 307 -4.52 -6.85 8.39
N SER A 308 -5.63 -6.71 9.14
CA SER A 308 -6.94 -6.45 8.54
C SER A 308 -7.08 -4.97 8.14
N SER A 309 -8.06 -4.65 7.29
CA SER A 309 -8.36 -3.25 6.96
C SER A 309 -8.86 -2.44 8.17
N ASP A 310 -9.51 -3.09 9.14
CA ASP A 310 -9.95 -2.44 10.37
C ASP A 310 -8.75 -2.09 11.24
N GLN A 311 -7.85 -3.06 11.48
CA GLN A 311 -6.60 -2.83 12.22
C GLN A 311 -5.74 -1.75 11.57
N ALA A 312 -5.62 -1.76 10.25
CA ALA A 312 -4.92 -0.71 9.52
C ALA A 312 -5.60 0.66 9.67
N SER A 313 -6.93 0.72 9.71
CA SER A 313 -7.65 1.96 9.96
C SER A 313 -7.45 2.46 11.39
N ASP A 314 -7.40 1.56 12.37
CA ASP A 314 -7.15 1.89 13.77
C ASP A 314 -5.72 2.36 14.00
N ILE A 315 -4.74 1.78 13.29
CA ILE A 315 -3.36 2.26 13.28
C ILE A 315 -3.31 3.71 12.79
N LEU A 316 -3.92 4.01 11.63
CA LEU A 316 -3.94 5.37 11.12
C LEU A 316 -4.63 6.33 12.09
N ARG A 317 -5.76 5.91 12.68
CA ARG A 317 -6.51 6.73 13.65
C ARG A 317 -5.67 7.04 14.88
N SER A 318 -4.98 6.04 15.43
CA SER A 318 -4.09 6.21 16.58
C SER A 318 -2.90 7.11 16.26
N ARG A 319 -2.30 6.98 15.07
CA ARG A 319 -1.16 7.81 14.65
C ARG A 319 -1.54 9.23 14.24
N THR A 320 -2.83 9.54 14.18
CA THR A 320 -3.37 10.85 13.78
C THR A 320 -4.42 11.36 14.76
N GLN A 321 -4.37 10.87 16.01
CA GLN A 321 -5.33 11.21 17.05
C GLN A 321 -5.27 12.68 17.48
N ASP A 322 -4.12 13.31 17.24
CA ASP A 322 -3.82 14.72 17.51
C ASP A 322 -4.37 15.68 16.44
N LEU A 323 -4.80 15.16 15.29
CA LEU A 323 -5.39 15.96 14.23
C LEU A 323 -6.84 16.33 14.56
N ILE A 324 -7.30 17.45 13.97
CA ILE A 324 -8.72 17.87 14.08
C ILE A 324 -9.66 16.76 13.64
N THR A 325 -9.29 15.97 12.64
CA THR A 325 -10.00 14.76 12.28
C THR A 325 -9.03 13.59 12.13
N PRO A 326 -9.05 12.63 13.07
CA PRO A 326 -8.24 11.41 12.97
C PRO A 326 -8.60 10.59 11.74
N TRP A 327 -7.58 10.09 11.05
CA TRP A 327 -7.75 9.46 9.75
C TRP A 327 -7.99 7.95 9.84
N THR A 328 -9.00 7.50 9.10
CA THR A 328 -9.13 6.09 8.71
C THR A 328 -8.49 5.86 7.34
N LEU A 329 -8.31 4.60 6.94
CA LEU A 329 -7.88 4.26 5.58
C LEU A 329 -8.72 4.94 4.49
N SER A 330 -10.05 4.94 4.67
CA SER A 330 -10.98 5.52 3.71
C SER A 330 -10.85 7.04 3.65
N LEU A 331 -10.82 7.70 4.81
CA LEU A 331 -10.74 9.15 4.89
C LEU A 331 -9.41 9.65 4.32
N TYR A 332 -8.29 9.06 4.74
CA TYR A 332 -6.97 9.41 4.23
C TYR A 332 -6.90 9.25 2.71
N ARG A 333 -7.42 8.13 2.17
CA ARG A 333 -7.45 7.90 0.73
C ARG A 333 -8.27 8.96 -0.01
N GLN A 334 -9.44 9.33 0.51
CA GLN A 334 -10.27 10.37 -0.10
C GLN A 334 -9.58 11.73 -0.06
N ALA A 335 -8.98 12.07 1.07
CA ALA A 335 -8.21 13.30 1.25
C ALA A 335 -7.02 13.39 0.28
N ALA A 336 -6.20 12.33 0.21
CA ALA A 336 -5.07 12.27 -0.70
C ALA A 336 -5.50 12.41 -2.18
N LEU A 337 -6.60 11.77 -2.57
CA LEU A 337 -7.14 11.88 -3.94
C LEU A 337 -7.70 13.27 -4.23
N ALA A 338 -8.33 13.94 -3.25
CA ALA A 338 -8.82 15.30 -3.41
C ALA A 338 -7.66 16.28 -3.62
N ILE A 339 -6.63 16.17 -2.79
CA ILE A 339 -5.39 16.96 -2.90
C ILE A 339 -4.73 16.71 -4.25
N ALA A 340 -4.56 15.45 -4.66
CA ALA A 340 -3.97 15.10 -5.94
C ALA A 340 -4.74 15.70 -7.14
N LYS A 341 -6.08 15.63 -7.11
CA LYS A 341 -6.92 16.24 -8.16
C LYS A 341 -6.74 17.75 -8.25
N ARG A 342 -6.63 18.45 -7.12
CA ARG A 342 -6.53 19.91 -7.08
C ARG A 342 -5.14 20.43 -7.42
N TYR A 343 -4.10 19.81 -6.85
CA TYR A 343 -2.73 20.34 -6.89
C TYR A 343 -1.82 19.61 -7.88
N LEU A 344 -2.00 18.31 -8.05
CA LEU A 344 -1.09 17.51 -8.87
C LEU A 344 -1.55 17.35 -10.31
N ALA A 345 -2.84 17.46 -10.61
CA ALA A 345 -3.35 17.27 -11.98
C ALA A 345 -2.59 18.12 -13.00
N LYS A 346 -2.39 19.41 -12.72
CA LYS A 346 -1.61 20.32 -13.58
C LYS A 346 -0.12 19.96 -13.66
N LEU A 347 0.48 19.48 -12.57
CA LEU A 347 1.88 19.03 -12.56
C LEU A 347 2.05 17.78 -13.43
N VAL A 348 1.08 16.87 -13.36
CA VAL A 348 1.05 15.64 -14.15
C VAL A 348 0.87 15.96 -15.63
N GLU A 349 -0.04 16.87 -15.98
CA GLU A 349 -0.22 17.35 -17.36
C GLU A 349 1.06 17.97 -17.92
N LYS A 350 1.69 18.88 -17.15
CA LYS A 350 2.96 19.53 -17.54
C LYS A 350 4.12 18.55 -17.70
N SER A 351 4.12 17.47 -16.92
CA SER A 351 5.17 16.45 -16.98
C SER A 351 5.18 15.70 -18.32
N ASN A 352 4.08 15.71 -19.09
CA ASN A 352 3.99 15.10 -20.40
C ASN A 352 4.57 13.67 -20.44
N PHE A 353 3.94 12.76 -19.67
CA PHE A 353 4.41 11.38 -19.42
C PHE A 353 4.73 10.54 -20.66
N TYR A 354 4.25 10.97 -21.82
CA TYR A 354 4.42 10.28 -23.11
C TYR A 354 5.37 11.00 -24.07
N TYR A 355 6.03 12.08 -23.62
CA TYR A 355 6.95 12.85 -24.44
C TYR A 355 8.30 13.01 -23.74
N PRO A 356 9.40 12.73 -24.45
CA PRO A 356 10.75 12.97 -23.96
C PRO A 356 11.04 14.47 -23.72
N SER A 357 11.69 14.76 -22.59
CA SER A 357 11.84 16.11 -22.00
C SER A 357 12.91 16.97 -22.68
N SER A 358 13.86 16.37 -23.40
CA SER A 358 15.00 17.09 -24.01
C SER A 358 15.29 16.62 -25.45
N ALA A 359 16.04 17.41 -26.22
CA ALA A 359 16.42 17.09 -27.59
C ALA A 359 17.40 15.92 -27.71
N GLY A 360 18.22 15.68 -26.67
CA GLY A 360 19.16 14.56 -26.60
C GLY A 360 18.57 13.29 -26.00
N ASP A 361 17.26 13.25 -25.77
CA ASP A 361 16.59 12.06 -25.23
C ASP A 361 16.66 10.91 -26.26
N PRO A 362 17.21 9.74 -25.90
CA PRO A 362 17.31 8.59 -26.80
C PRO A 362 15.99 8.23 -27.47
N MET A 363 14.85 8.44 -26.81
CA MET A 363 13.53 8.18 -27.40
C MET A 363 13.19 9.14 -28.54
N ARG A 364 13.70 10.38 -28.54
CA ARG A 364 13.61 11.27 -29.71
C ARG A 364 14.53 10.82 -30.83
N VAL A 365 15.74 10.38 -30.50
CA VAL A 365 16.72 9.90 -31.50
C VAL A 365 16.18 8.65 -32.18
N PHE A 366 15.62 7.70 -31.42
CA PHE A 366 14.97 6.50 -31.97
C PHE A 366 13.71 6.85 -32.77
N ALA A 367 12.92 7.83 -32.33
CA ALA A 367 11.76 8.33 -33.07
C ALA A 367 12.13 8.96 -34.40
N ALA A 368 13.14 9.81 -34.41
CA ALA A 368 13.67 10.39 -35.63
C ALA A 368 14.25 9.31 -36.56
N GLY A 369 15.03 8.36 -36.03
CA GLY A 369 15.61 7.25 -36.78
C GLY A 369 14.57 6.28 -37.35
N ALA A 370 13.41 6.14 -36.70
CA ALA A 370 12.30 5.31 -37.16
C ALA A 370 11.23 6.09 -37.97
N GLY A 371 11.44 7.38 -38.26
CA GLY A 371 10.46 8.20 -39.00
C GLY A 371 9.13 8.38 -38.27
N HIS A 372 9.13 8.31 -36.94
CA HIS A 372 7.93 8.36 -36.12
C HIS A 372 7.96 9.53 -35.15
N HIS A 373 6.77 9.97 -34.76
CA HIS A 373 6.64 10.90 -33.64
C HIS A 373 6.92 10.14 -32.31
N PRO A 374 7.68 10.69 -31.32
CA PRO A 374 8.06 9.97 -30.08
C PRO A 374 6.90 9.31 -29.32
N ARG A 375 5.75 9.99 -29.27
CA ARG A 375 4.50 9.43 -28.76
C ARG A 375 4.09 8.12 -29.45
N MET A 376 4.27 7.99 -30.77
CA MET A 376 3.92 6.78 -31.54
C MET A 376 4.81 5.59 -31.19
N LEU A 377 6.11 5.80 -30.95
CA LEU A 377 6.97 4.74 -30.40
C LEU A 377 6.50 4.30 -29.02
N LEU A 378 6.25 5.25 -28.13
CA LEU A 378 5.82 4.99 -26.75
C LEU A 378 4.40 4.43 -26.60
N THR A 379 3.55 4.48 -27.64
CA THR A 379 2.14 4.06 -27.57
C THR A 379 1.74 2.98 -28.58
N THR A 380 2.57 2.74 -29.60
CA THR A 380 2.21 1.93 -30.76
C THR A 380 3.28 0.92 -31.17
N TYR A 381 4.58 1.23 -31.03
CA TYR A 381 5.65 0.35 -31.52
C TYR A 381 6.55 -0.27 -30.43
N ALA A 382 6.52 0.25 -29.21
CA ALA A 382 7.17 -0.35 -28.03
C ALA A 382 6.18 -0.68 -26.90
N ILE A 383 4.87 -0.55 -27.13
CA ILE A 383 3.86 -1.21 -26.32
C ILE A 383 3.46 -2.46 -27.10
N ASP A 384 3.98 -3.61 -26.71
CA ASP A 384 3.41 -4.87 -27.15
C ASP A 384 1.96 -4.93 -26.66
N ARG A 385 1.01 -4.63 -27.55
CA ARG A 385 -0.43 -4.60 -27.25
C ARG A 385 -0.98 -6.00 -26.98
N ALA A 386 -0.22 -7.06 -27.25
CA ALA A 386 -0.54 -8.41 -26.78
C ALA A 386 -0.14 -8.62 -25.30
N LEU A 387 0.57 -7.67 -24.68
CA LEU A 387 1.28 -7.80 -23.41
C LEU A 387 1.14 -6.66 -22.35
N PRO A 388 0.04 -5.86 -22.28
CA PRO A 388 -0.24 -5.01 -21.10
C PRO A 388 -0.26 -5.78 -19.76
N GLU A 389 -0.24 -7.10 -19.81
CA GLU A 389 -0.16 -8.03 -18.69
C GLU A 389 1.22 -8.14 -18.04
N ARG A 390 2.28 -7.46 -18.53
CA ARG A 390 3.64 -7.50 -17.95
C ARG A 390 4.12 -6.13 -17.45
N LEU A 391 4.81 -6.15 -16.32
CA LEU A 391 5.47 -4.99 -15.72
C LEU A 391 6.65 -4.56 -16.61
N GLN A 392 6.50 -3.46 -17.35
CA GLN A 392 7.49 -2.94 -18.31
C GLN A 392 8.29 -1.75 -17.73
N PRO A 393 9.53 -1.49 -18.22
CA PRO A 393 10.35 -0.35 -17.80
C PRO A 393 9.64 1.00 -17.93
N GLU A 394 8.86 1.21 -18.99
CA GLU A 394 8.11 2.45 -19.24
C GLU A 394 7.01 2.66 -18.18
N LEU A 395 6.36 1.57 -17.75
CA LEU A 395 5.36 1.61 -16.69
C LEU A 395 5.99 1.92 -15.34
N LEU A 396 7.16 1.33 -15.06
CA LEU A 396 7.97 1.64 -13.87
C LEU A 396 8.34 3.13 -13.84
N GLU A 397 8.82 3.67 -14.96
CA GLU A 397 9.20 5.07 -15.09
C GLU A 397 8.00 6.01 -14.88
N MET A 398 6.85 5.70 -15.49
CA MET A 398 5.61 6.47 -15.28
C MET A 398 5.24 6.54 -13.79
N TYR A 399 5.27 5.41 -13.08
CA TYR A 399 4.96 5.40 -11.65
C TYR A 399 6.03 6.07 -10.80
N ARG A 400 7.31 6.00 -11.19
CA ARG A 400 8.40 6.72 -10.53
C ARG A 400 8.16 8.22 -10.58
N ARG A 401 7.83 8.75 -11.75
CA ARG A 401 7.52 10.17 -11.95
C ARG A 401 6.29 10.61 -11.15
N LEU A 402 5.22 9.80 -11.12
CA LEU A 402 4.04 10.09 -10.29
C LEU A 402 4.37 10.11 -8.80
N SER A 403 5.14 9.13 -8.31
CA SER A 403 5.61 9.09 -6.92
C SER A 403 6.46 10.30 -6.58
N ASN A 404 7.38 10.73 -7.46
CA ASN A 404 8.19 11.93 -7.24
C ASN A 404 7.31 13.18 -7.15
N ILE A 405 6.38 13.39 -8.08
CA ILE A 405 5.45 14.54 -8.04
C ILE A 405 4.67 14.59 -6.71
N TRP A 406 4.19 13.44 -6.23
CA TRP A 406 3.50 13.36 -4.92
C TRP A 406 4.40 13.71 -3.75
N GLN A 407 5.60 13.13 -3.73
CA GLN A 407 6.57 13.30 -2.64
C GLN A 407 7.12 14.73 -2.59
N ASP A 408 7.44 15.31 -3.75
CA ASP A 408 7.99 16.64 -3.90
C ASP A 408 6.96 17.70 -3.53
N TRP A 409 5.72 17.57 -4.02
CA TRP A 409 4.64 18.49 -3.65
C TRP A 409 4.41 18.49 -2.13
N SER A 410 4.33 17.31 -1.51
CA SER A 410 4.14 17.18 -0.07
C SER A 410 5.30 17.78 0.72
N ARG A 411 6.55 17.66 0.22
CA ARG A 411 7.74 18.26 0.84
C ARG A 411 7.75 19.78 0.71
N GLN A 412 7.50 20.30 -0.48
CA GLN A 412 7.48 21.75 -0.75
C GLN A 412 6.40 22.44 0.09
N TYR A 413 5.19 21.87 0.11
CA TYR A 413 4.10 22.42 0.91
C TYR A 413 4.46 22.46 2.41
N TYR A 414 5.06 21.38 2.93
CA TYR A 414 5.54 21.34 4.31
C TYR A 414 6.56 22.44 4.61
N GLN A 415 7.55 22.63 3.73
CA GLN A 415 8.60 23.64 3.91
C GLN A 415 8.03 25.07 3.85
N GLU A 416 7.17 25.35 2.88
CA GLU A 416 6.66 26.70 2.64
C GLU A 416 5.57 27.12 3.64
N CYS A 417 4.72 26.18 4.05
CA CYS A 417 3.49 26.50 4.78
C CYS A 417 3.44 25.91 6.21
N CYS A 418 4.25 24.90 6.55
CA CYS A 418 4.28 24.36 7.91
C CYS A 418 5.46 24.92 8.71
N LEU A 419 6.67 24.90 8.14
CA LEU A 419 7.88 25.36 8.86
C LEU A 419 7.94 26.89 8.98
N ARG A 420 7.70 27.64 7.89
CA ARG A 420 7.70 29.11 7.94
C ARG A 420 6.67 29.69 8.91
N SER A 421 5.50 29.06 9.02
CA SER A 421 4.47 29.50 9.97
C SER A 421 4.86 29.26 11.43
N GLN A 422 5.71 28.25 11.71
CA GLN A 422 6.28 28.06 13.05
C GLN A 422 7.32 29.15 13.36
N GLU A 423 8.20 29.48 12.42
CA GLU A 423 9.19 30.55 12.58
C GLU A 423 8.55 31.93 12.79
N ASP A 424 7.53 32.27 12.00
CA ASP A 424 6.77 33.52 12.14
C ASP A 424 6.01 33.59 13.48
N SER A 425 5.46 32.46 13.95
CA SER A 425 4.79 32.39 15.26
C SER A 425 5.76 32.53 16.45
N THR A 426 6.99 32.03 16.32
CA THR A 426 8.05 32.24 17.31
C THR A 426 8.63 33.65 17.28
N GLY A 427 8.67 34.29 16.11
CA GLY A 427 9.10 35.69 15.94
C GLY A 427 8.11 36.71 16.52
N ILE A 428 6.80 36.45 16.40
CA ILE A 428 5.76 37.31 17.00
C ILE A 428 5.78 37.22 18.54
N ASN A 429 6.05 36.05 19.10
CA ASN A 429 6.17 35.88 20.56
C ASN A 429 7.45 36.51 21.15
N ALA A 430 8.52 36.69 20.36
CA ALA A 430 9.71 37.42 20.78
C ALA A 430 9.53 38.96 20.75
N ALA A 431 8.57 39.47 19.96
CA ALA A 431 8.33 40.90 19.79
C ALA A 431 7.27 41.49 20.77
N MET A 432 6.61 40.67 21.58
CA MET A 432 5.54 41.11 22.50
C MET A 432 5.93 41.18 23.99
N THR A 433 7.20 41.04 24.33
CA THR A 433 7.72 41.34 25.68
C THR A 433 8.69 42.51 25.64
N HIS A 434 8.15 43.73 25.55
CA HIS A 434 8.68 44.97 26.17
C HIS A 434 7.93 46.18 25.61
N LYS A 435 6.82 46.54 26.27
CA LYS A 435 6.39 47.95 26.39
C LYS A 435 5.41 48.08 27.57
N VAL A 436 5.99 47.98 28.77
CA VAL A 436 5.46 48.64 29.96
C VAL A 436 6.02 50.08 29.94
N CYS A 437 5.13 51.07 29.86
CA CYS A 437 5.31 52.45 30.36
C CYS A 437 3.98 53.20 30.09
N SER A 438 3.11 53.35 31.09
CA SER A 438 3.04 54.49 32.02
C SER A 438 2.42 55.77 31.42
N LYS A 439 1.11 55.95 31.59
CA LYS A 439 0.46 56.96 32.44
C LYS A 439 -1.04 56.77 32.40
#